data_AF-A0A246AN95-F1
#
_entry.id   AF-A0A246AN95-F1
#
_cell.length_a   1.000
_cell.length_b   1.000
_cell.length_c   1.000
_cell.angle_alpha   90.00
_cell.angle_beta   90.00
_cell.angle_gamma   90.00
#
_symmetry.space_group_name_H-M   'P 1'
#
loop_
_entity.id
_entity.type
_entity.pdbx_description
1 polymer ?
#
loop_
_entity_poly.entity_id
_entity_poly.type
_entity_poly.pdbx_seq_one_letter_code
_entity_poly.pdbx_strand_id
1 'polypeptide(L)'
;MRKKLHEMPLYKKAEEISQTVETICGLIPEDNDYLQHTKTHLLENTLVIQAKISGAEAVNLWDIKMENAAIIRKCARELMISYHSLTAFGFDEADYYLIVRRQIEEFRLLFREWVAGFNPKHFIVDEWGLFNPPGIPQDYVQRDDELDFLDEDDDEIDFGYNGEE
;
A
#
# COMPACT_ATOMS: atom_id res chain seq x y z
N MET A 1 18.49 -0.31 0.68
CA MET A 1 17.02 -0.06 0.69
C MET A 1 16.17 -1.33 0.48
N ARG A 2 16.22 -2.00 -0.68
CA ARG A 2 15.33 -3.14 -1.02
C ARG A 2 15.30 -4.30 0.00
N LYS A 3 16.44 -4.64 0.62
CA LYS A 3 16.51 -5.70 1.64
C LYS A 3 15.73 -5.37 2.92
N LYS A 4 15.73 -4.10 3.36
CA LYS A 4 14.97 -3.66 4.55
C LYS A 4 13.47 -3.75 4.33
N LEU A 5 13.00 -3.41 3.12
CA LEU A 5 11.58 -3.47 2.74
C LEU A 5 11.00 -4.90 2.85
N HIS A 6 11.66 -5.89 2.23
CA HIS A 6 11.20 -7.29 2.28
C HIS A 6 11.32 -7.91 3.68
N GLU A 7 11.98 -7.26 4.63
CA GLU A 7 12.04 -7.70 6.02
C GLU A 7 10.86 -7.18 6.86
N MET A 8 10.19 -6.10 6.41
CA MET A 8 9.08 -5.47 7.11
C MET A 8 7.89 -6.43 7.27
N PRO A 9 7.35 -6.57 8.50
CA PRO A 9 6.17 -7.40 8.74
C PRO A 9 4.98 -7.04 7.85
N LEU A 10 4.73 -5.75 7.66
CA LEU A 10 3.65 -5.24 6.80
C LEU A 10 3.81 -5.71 5.35
N TYR A 11 5.02 -5.59 4.80
CA TYR A 11 5.30 -5.95 3.41
C TYR A 11 5.19 -7.46 3.18
N LYS A 12 5.77 -8.26 4.08
CA LYS A 12 5.60 -9.73 4.05
C LYS A 12 4.14 -10.14 4.09
N LYS A 13 3.32 -9.45 4.89
CA LYS A 13 1.89 -9.74 4.95
C LYS A 13 1.16 -9.37 3.65
N ALA A 14 1.58 -8.29 2.98
CA ALA A 14 1.06 -7.96 1.65
C ALA A 14 1.43 -9.01 0.60
N GLU A 15 2.65 -9.55 0.63
CA GLU A 15 3.09 -10.64 -0.25
C GLU A 15 2.28 -11.92 0.01
N GLU A 16 2.06 -12.28 1.28
CA GLU A 16 1.23 -13.43 1.67
C GLU A 16 -0.21 -13.31 1.16
N ILE A 17 -0.80 -12.12 1.25
CA ILE A 17 -2.12 -11.82 0.68
C ILE A 17 -2.10 -11.99 -0.84
N SER A 18 -1.09 -11.45 -1.53
CA SER A 18 -0.97 -11.56 -3.00
C SER A 18 -0.94 -13.01 -3.45
N GLN A 19 -0.09 -13.82 -2.82
CA GLN A 19 0.03 -15.24 -3.15
C GLN A 19 -1.28 -16.00 -2.93
N THR A 20 -2.00 -15.66 -1.85
CA THR A 20 -3.30 -16.28 -1.55
C THR A 20 -4.36 -15.86 -2.56
N VAL A 21 -4.41 -14.58 -2.91
CA VAL A 21 -5.33 -14.05 -3.94
C VAL A 21 -5.02 -14.65 -5.30
N GLU A 22 -3.76 -14.73 -5.71
CA GLU A 22 -3.31 -15.37 -6.96
C GLU A 22 -3.74 -16.83 -7.02
N THR A 23 -3.56 -17.57 -5.92
CA THR A 23 -3.95 -18.99 -5.83
C THR A 23 -5.45 -19.16 -6.03
N ILE A 24 -6.28 -18.36 -5.34
CA ILE A 24 -7.74 -18.42 -5.46
C ILE A 24 -8.19 -17.98 -6.86
N CYS A 25 -7.59 -16.92 -7.39
CA CYS A 25 -7.87 -16.42 -8.73
C CYS A 25 -7.50 -17.42 -9.84
N GLY A 26 -6.58 -18.35 -9.57
CA GLY A 26 -6.24 -19.45 -10.47
C GLY A 26 -7.35 -20.49 -10.63
N LEU A 27 -8.34 -20.50 -9.73
CA LEU A 27 -9.52 -21.39 -9.79
C LEU A 27 -10.69 -20.74 -10.53
N ILE A 28 -10.64 -19.45 -10.81
CA ILE A 28 -11.73 -18.73 -11.48
C ILE A 28 -11.87 -19.21 -12.93
N PRO A 29 -13.09 -19.58 -13.38
CA PRO A 29 -13.32 -20.08 -14.74
C PRO A 29 -13.07 -19.00 -15.80
N GLU A 30 -12.44 -19.39 -16.90
CA GLU A 30 -12.05 -18.48 -18.00
C GLU A 30 -13.21 -18.01 -18.89
N ASP A 31 -14.36 -18.69 -18.84
CA ASP A 31 -15.57 -18.37 -19.60
C ASP A 31 -16.59 -17.50 -18.85
N ASN A 32 -16.27 -17.06 -17.63
CA ASN A 32 -17.11 -16.14 -16.85
C ASN A 32 -16.52 -14.73 -16.82
N ASP A 33 -16.98 -13.87 -17.73
CA ASP A 33 -16.51 -12.48 -17.87
C ASP A 33 -16.57 -11.66 -16.57
N TYR A 34 -17.61 -11.84 -15.75
CA TYR A 34 -17.77 -11.10 -14.49
C TYR A 34 -16.75 -11.53 -13.44
N LEU A 35 -16.47 -12.84 -13.34
CA LEU A 35 -15.44 -13.34 -12.44
C LEU A 35 -14.03 -13.00 -12.95
N GLN A 36 -13.81 -13.00 -14.26
CA GLN A 36 -12.55 -12.55 -14.85
C GLN A 36 -12.28 -11.07 -14.59
N HIS A 37 -13.30 -10.22 -14.72
CA HIS A 37 -13.17 -8.81 -14.34
C HIS A 37 -12.85 -8.65 -12.85
N THR A 38 -13.54 -9.41 -11.99
CA THR A 38 -13.29 -9.43 -10.55
C THR A 38 -11.85 -9.89 -10.25
N LYS A 39 -11.36 -10.93 -10.92
CA LYS A 39 -9.98 -11.43 -10.83
C LYS A 39 -8.95 -10.34 -11.15
N THR A 40 -9.14 -9.58 -12.22
CA THR A 40 -8.24 -8.48 -12.57
C THR A 40 -8.17 -7.45 -11.44
N HIS A 41 -9.33 -6.99 -10.93
CA HIS A 41 -9.38 -6.03 -9.82
C HIS A 41 -8.71 -6.54 -8.54
N LEU A 42 -8.88 -7.83 -8.24
CA LEU A 42 -8.26 -8.47 -7.08
C LEU A 42 -6.73 -8.43 -7.17
N LEU A 43 -6.17 -8.86 -8.31
CA LEU A 43 -4.73 -8.89 -8.54
C LEU A 43 -4.13 -7.48 -8.61
N GLU A 44 -4.82 -6.54 -9.25
CA GLU A 44 -4.38 -5.14 -9.28
C GLU A 44 -4.30 -4.55 -7.87
N ASN A 45 -5.28 -4.83 -7.02
CA ASN A 45 -5.28 -4.34 -5.64
C ASN A 45 -4.10 -4.88 -4.81
N THR A 46 -3.69 -6.14 -4.99
CA THR A 46 -2.54 -6.69 -4.26
C THR A 46 -1.22 -6.06 -4.73
N LEU A 47 -1.07 -5.83 -6.04
CA LEU A 47 0.08 -5.15 -6.61
C LEU A 47 0.17 -3.69 -6.14
N VAL A 48 -0.95 -2.96 -6.16
CA VAL A 48 -1.00 -1.56 -5.70
C VAL A 48 -0.62 -1.45 -4.23
N ILE A 49 -1.09 -2.35 -3.36
CA ILE A 49 -0.70 -2.34 -1.94
C ILE A 49 0.82 -2.42 -1.79
N GLN A 50 1.48 -3.37 -2.46
CA GLN A 50 2.93 -3.55 -2.37
C GLN A 50 3.69 -2.35 -2.94
N ALA A 51 3.26 -1.83 -4.09
CA ALA A 51 3.87 -0.65 -4.71
C ALA A 51 3.77 0.59 -3.82
N LYS A 52 2.63 0.79 -3.16
CA LYS A 52 2.38 1.95 -2.28
C LYS A 52 3.11 1.85 -0.94
N ILE A 53 3.29 0.64 -0.40
CA ILE A 53 4.20 0.46 0.75
C ILE A 53 5.62 0.82 0.35
N SER A 54 6.08 0.32 -0.81
CA SER A 54 7.43 0.60 -1.32
C SER A 54 7.65 2.10 -1.56
N GLY A 55 6.68 2.78 -2.16
CA GLY A 55 6.74 4.22 -2.43
C GLY A 55 6.77 5.07 -1.16
N ALA A 56 5.98 4.69 -0.15
CA ALA A 56 6.00 5.37 1.15
C ALA A 56 7.31 5.17 1.92
N GLU A 57 7.94 4.00 1.81
CA GLU A 57 9.25 3.72 2.45
C GLU A 57 10.43 4.39 1.74
N ALA A 58 10.25 4.84 0.50
CA ALA A 58 11.29 5.49 -0.29
C ALA A 58 11.40 7.00 -0.04
N VAL A 59 10.53 7.58 0.79
CA VAL A 59 10.50 9.01 1.09
C VAL A 59 10.37 9.23 2.60
N ASN A 60 10.70 10.42 3.09
CA ASN A 60 10.47 10.82 4.47
C ASN A 60 9.22 11.71 4.66
N LEU A 61 8.60 12.13 3.56
CA LEU A 61 7.46 13.06 3.54
C LEU A 61 6.16 12.43 4.06
N TRP A 62 5.63 13.00 5.14
CA TRP A 62 4.40 12.61 5.83
C TRP A 62 3.20 12.66 4.89
N ASP A 63 3.03 13.75 4.15
CA ASP A 63 1.92 13.97 3.22
C ASP A 63 1.89 12.87 2.15
N ILE A 64 3.02 12.60 1.48
CA ILE A 64 3.16 11.49 0.53
C ILE A 64 2.93 10.14 1.20
N LYS A 65 3.48 9.90 2.40
CA LYS A 65 3.26 8.64 3.14
C LYS A 65 1.78 8.43 3.47
N MET A 66 1.07 9.48 3.87
CA MET A 66 -0.35 9.45 4.18
C MET A 66 -1.22 9.26 2.93
N GLU A 67 -0.86 9.85 1.80
CA GLU A 67 -1.51 9.57 0.51
C GLU A 67 -1.39 8.09 0.13
N ASN A 68 -0.16 7.54 0.18
CA ASN A 68 0.08 6.13 -0.08
C ASN A 68 -0.71 5.23 0.88
N ALA A 69 -0.75 5.58 2.18
CA ALA A 69 -1.52 4.87 3.19
C ALA A 69 -3.04 4.89 2.88
N ALA A 70 -3.58 6.00 2.37
CA ALA A 70 -4.97 6.08 1.95
C ALA A 70 -5.29 5.14 0.78
N ILE A 71 -4.40 5.07 -0.22
CA ILE A 71 -4.54 4.16 -1.36
C ILE A 71 -4.47 2.69 -0.91
N ILE A 72 -3.50 2.35 -0.05
CA ILE A 72 -3.38 1.00 0.54
C ILE A 72 -4.69 0.59 1.23
N ARG A 73 -5.24 1.48 2.07
CA ARG A 73 -6.50 1.23 2.77
C ARG A 73 -7.68 1.04 1.82
N LYS A 74 -7.74 1.81 0.72
CA LYS A 74 -8.75 1.66 -0.34
C LYS A 74 -8.67 0.27 -0.96
N CYS A 75 -7.49 -0.16 -1.41
CA CYS A 75 -7.27 -1.48 -2.01
C CYS A 75 -7.56 -2.61 -1.02
N ALA A 76 -7.13 -2.51 0.24
CA ALA A 76 -7.40 -3.51 1.26
C ALA A 76 -8.91 -3.64 1.57
N ARG A 77 -9.65 -2.52 1.53
CA ARG A 77 -11.11 -2.54 1.69
C ARG A 77 -11.80 -3.20 0.51
N GLU A 78 -11.33 -2.95 -0.71
CA GLU A 78 -11.86 -3.59 -1.92
C GLU A 78 -11.62 -5.10 -1.89
N LEU A 79 -10.42 -5.56 -1.50
CA LEU A 79 -10.15 -6.98 -1.25
C LEU A 79 -11.13 -7.54 -0.20
N MET A 80 -11.32 -6.87 0.94
CA MET A 80 -12.22 -7.33 2.00
C MET A 80 -13.67 -7.55 1.53
N ILE A 81 -14.20 -6.68 0.65
CA ILE A 81 -15.59 -6.78 0.15
C ILE A 81 -15.75 -7.71 -1.05
N SER A 82 -14.66 -8.06 -1.74
CA SER A 82 -14.69 -8.83 -3.00
C SER A 82 -15.26 -10.24 -2.83
N TYR A 83 -15.27 -10.79 -1.61
CA TYR A 83 -16.02 -12.01 -1.27
C TYR A 83 -17.47 -11.94 -1.77
N HIS A 84 -18.15 -10.80 -1.60
CA HIS A 84 -19.54 -10.64 -2.01
C HIS A 84 -19.69 -10.69 -3.53
N SER A 85 -18.79 -10.05 -4.27
CA SER A 85 -18.77 -10.10 -5.73
C SER A 85 -18.54 -11.53 -6.24
N LEU A 86 -17.57 -12.25 -5.67
CA LEU A 86 -17.30 -13.64 -6.01
C LEU A 86 -18.53 -14.53 -5.79
N THR A 87 -19.21 -14.40 -4.64
CA THR A 87 -20.45 -15.14 -4.37
C THR A 87 -21.60 -14.74 -5.31
N ALA A 88 -21.74 -13.44 -5.62
CA ALA A 88 -22.83 -12.94 -6.46
C ALA A 88 -22.71 -13.40 -7.91
N PHE A 89 -21.48 -13.60 -8.40
CA PHE A 89 -21.20 -14.09 -9.74
C PHE A 89 -21.04 -15.61 -9.83
N GLY A 90 -21.36 -16.34 -8.74
CA GLY A 90 -21.43 -17.80 -8.74
C GLY A 90 -20.08 -18.50 -8.76
N PHE A 91 -19.06 -17.94 -8.10
CA PHE A 91 -17.78 -18.63 -7.93
C PHE A 91 -17.92 -19.78 -6.91
N ASP A 92 -17.72 -21.02 -7.37
CA ASP A 92 -17.93 -22.23 -6.55
C ASP A 92 -16.98 -22.26 -5.34
N GLU A 93 -15.76 -21.77 -5.49
CA GLU A 93 -14.72 -21.77 -4.46
C GLU A 93 -14.66 -20.47 -3.62
N ALA A 94 -15.73 -19.67 -3.62
CA ALA A 94 -15.77 -18.38 -2.92
C ALA A 94 -15.44 -18.46 -1.43
N ASP A 95 -15.72 -19.58 -0.76
CA ASP A 95 -15.40 -19.78 0.67
C ASP A 95 -13.90 -19.79 0.95
N TYR A 96 -13.04 -20.17 -0.01
CA TYR A 96 -11.59 -20.05 0.16
C TYR A 96 -11.14 -18.60 0.32
N TYR A 97 -11.92 -17.65 -0.20
CA TYR A 97 -11.64 -16.22 -0.05
C TYR A 97 -11.80 -15.71 1.40
N LEU A 98 -12.43 -16.47 2.29
CA LEU A 98 -12.42 -16.16 3.73
C LEU A 98 -11.01 -16.15 4.33
N ILE A 99 -10.05 -16.87 3.73
CA ILE A 99 -8.63 -16.82 4.11
C ILE A 99 -8.06 -15.41 3.89
N VAL A 100 -8.34 -14.82 2.72
CA VAL A 100 -7.90 -13.44 2.39
C VAL A 100 -8.49 -12.44 3.37
N ARG A 101 -9.78 -12.58 3.73
CA ARG A 101 -10.42 -11.69 4.72
C ARG A 101 -9.71 -11.71 6.08
N ARG A 102 -9.32 -12.89 6.55
CA ARG A 102 -8.54 -13.02 7.80
C ARG A 102 -7.16 -12.37 7.67
N GLN A 103 -6.46 -12.61 6.56
CA GLN A 103 -5.14 -12.02 6.32
C GLN A 103 -5.21 -10.48 6.24
N ILE A 104 -6.28 -9.92 5.68
CA ILE A 104 -6.50 -8.46 5.65
C ILE A 104 -6.70 -7.88 7.05
N GLU A 105 -7.38 -8.59 7.96
CA GLU A 105 -7.48 -8.16 9.37
C GLU A 105 -6.13 -8.17 10.09
N GLU A 106 -5.31 -9.19 9.84
CA GLU A 106 -3.93 -9.24 10.36
C GLU A 106 -3.06 -8.12 9.77
N PHE A 107 -3.17 -7.90 8.46
CA PHE A 107 -2.52 -6.78 7.76
C PHE A 107 -2.93 -5.43 8.35
N ARG A 108 -4.21 -5.23 8.69
CA ARG A 108 -4.72 -3.99 9.28
C ARG A 108 -4.03 -3.63 10.59
N LEU A 109 -3.67 -4.63 11.42
CA LEU A 109 -2.96 -4.39 12.68
C LEU A 109 -1.55 -3.86 12.41
N LEU A 110 -0.82 -4.50 11.49
CA LEU A 110 0.51 -4.07 11.06
C LEU A 110 0.48 -2.70 10.39
N PHE A 111 -0.54 -2.45 9.56
CA PHE A 111 -0.71 -1.18 8.84
C PHE A 111 -0.89 -0.02 9.81
N ARG A 112 -1.68 -0.22 10.87
CA ARG A 112 -1.87 0.80 11.91
C ARG A 112 -0.56 1.13 12.63
N GLU A 113 0.24 0.11 12.97
CA GLU A 113 1.54 0.31 13.62
C GLU A 113 2.51 1.05 12.69
N TRP A 114 2.49 0.72 11.40
CA TRP A 114 3.29 1.38 10.37
C TRP A 114 2.95 2.87 10.23
N VAL A 115 1.67 3.23 10.07
CA VAL A 115 1.22 4.63 9.98
C VAL A 115 1.54 5.41 11.26
N ALA A 116 1.43 4.78 12.43
CA ALA A 116 1.78 5.41 13.70
C ALA A 116 3.28 5.77 13.82
N GLY A 117 4.14 5.18 12.98
CA GLY A 117 5.57 5.49 12.90
C GLY A 117 5.93 6.69 12.03
N PHE A 118 4.98 7.32 11.33
CA PHE A 118 5.27 8.47 10.48
C PHE A 118 5.64 9.70 11.32
N ASN A 119 6.57 10.52 10.81
CA ASN A 119 7.01 11.74 11.50
C ASN A 119 6.19 12.95 11.03
N PRO A 120 5.30 13.53 11.86
CA PRO A 120 4.45 14.64 11.45
C PRO A 120 5.21 15.95 11.22
N LYS A 121 6.52 16.00 11.49
CA LYS A 121 7.37 17.16 11.21
C LYS A 121 7.96 17.15 9.80
N HIS A 122 8.07 15.98 9.17
CA HIS A 122 8.66 15.86 7.84
C HIS A 122 7.53 15.95 6.82
N PHE A 123 6.97 17.13 6.58
CA PHE A 123 5.83 17.30 5.67
C PHE A 123 6.09 18.43 4.69
N ILE A 124 5.42 18.37 3.54
CA ILE A 124 5.14 19.54 2.71
C ILE A 124 3.65 19.83 2.82
N VAL A 125 3.28 21.12 2.82
CA VAL A 125 1.87 21.51 2.89
C VAL A 125 1.12 20.98 1.66
N ASP A 126 0.15 20.10 1.93
CA ASP A 126 -0.85 19.67 0.97
C ASP A 126 -1.94 20.74 0.85
N GLU A 127 -1.95 21.45 -0.29
CA GLU A 127 -2.92 22.49 -0.60
C GLU A 127 -4.36 21.95 -0.76
N TRP A 128 -4.53 20.64 -0.97
CA TRP A 128 -5.85 19.99 -0.98
C TRP A 128 -6.37 19.72 0.43
N GLY A 129 -5.50 19.79 1.44
CA GLY A 129 -5.84 19.66 2.86
C GLY A 129 -6.22 18.26 3.32
N LEU A 130 -5.89 17.23 2.55
CA LEU A 130 -6.25 15.83 2.85
C LEU A 130 -5.20 15.14 3.70
N PHE A 131 -3.92 15.47 3.49
CA PHE A 131 -2.79 14.72 4.06
C PHE A 131 -1.85 15.56 4.94
N ASN A 132 -2.26 16.79 5.26
CA ASN A 132 -1.55 17.63 6.23
C ASN A 132 -1.50 16.98 7.62
N PRO A 133 -0.41 17.16 8.39
CA PRO A 133 -0.36 16.75 9.78
C PRO A 133 -1.47 17.41 10.62
N PRO A 134 -1.88 16.79 11.75
CA PRO A 134 -2.90 17.36 12.61
C PRO A 134 -2.57 18.79 13.06
N GLY A 135 -3.47 19.72 12.77
CA GLY A 135 -3.32 21.14 13.14
C GLY A 135 -2.69 22.03 12.07
N ILE A 136 -2.27 21.47 10.92
CA ILE A 136 -1.76 22.24 9.78
C ILE A 136 -2.91 22.47 8.78
N PRO A 137 -3.38 23.71 8.58
CA PRO A 137 -4.38 24.01 7.56
C PRO A 137 -3.75 24.02 6.16
N GLN A 138 -4.58 23.89 5.13
CA GLN A 138 -4.16 23.85 3.72
C GLN A 138 -3.52 25.15 3.22
N ASP A 139 -3.73 26.27 3.91
CA ASP A 139 -3.15 27.58 3.62
C ASP A 139 -1.99 27.94 4.56
N TYR A 140 -1.46 26.95 5.28
CA TYR A 140 -0.28 27.13 6.12
C TYR A 140 0.91 27.56 5.26
N VAL A 141 1.53 28.69 5.61
CA VAL A 141 2.77 29.14 4.97
C VAL A 141 3.93 28.47 5.69
N GLN A 142 4.47 27.43 5.06
CA GLN A 142 5.61 26.67 5.58
C GLN A 142 6.87 27.54 5.63
N ARG A 143 7.63 27.42 6.72
CA ARG A 143 8.90 28.13 6.87
C ARG A 143 10.06 27.30 6.34
N ASP A 144 11.12 27.97 5.91
CA ASP A 144 12.32 27.30 5.37
C ASP A 144 12.95 26.35 6.40
N ASP A 145 12.97 26.72 7.69
CA ASP A 145 13.52 25.88 8.78
C ASP A 145 12.74 24.58 9.02
N GLU A 146 11.52 24.47 8.48
CA GLU A 146 10.71 23.24 8.57
C GLU A 146 11.07 22.23 7.48
N LEU A 147 11.93 22.61 6.53
CA LEU A 147 12.37 21.81 5.39
C LEU A 147 13.78 21.26 5.54
N ASP A 148 14.49 21.56 6.63
CA ASP A 148 15.88 21.15 6.89
C ASP A 148 16.09 19.62 6.74
N PHE A 149 15.05 18.81 6.97
CA PHE A 149 15.12 17.35 6.81
C PHE A 149 15.32 16.89 5.35
N LEU A 150 15.05 17.73 4.36
CA LEU A 150 15.26 17.41 2.95
C LEU A 150 16.75 17.37 2.60
N ASP A 151 17.57 18.15 3.30
CA ASP A 151 19.02 18.20 3.10
C ASP A 151 19.74 17.02 3.77
N GLU A 152 19.08 16.29 4.67
CA GLU A 152 19.63 15.12 5.36
C GLU A 152 19.62 13.83 4.49
N ASP A 153 18.87 13.83 3.38
CA ASP A 153 18.62 12.63 2.54
C ASP A 153 19.54 12.50 1.30
N ASP A 154 20.49 13.42 1.07
CA ASP A 154 21.39 13.42 -0.11
C ASP A 154 22.60 12.47 0.03
N ASP A 155 22.85 11.91 1.21
CA ASP A 155 23.96 10.99 1.48
C ASP A 155 23.49 9.52 1.42
N GLU A 156 23.59 8.89 0.23
CA GLU A 156 23.49 7.42 -0.06
C GLU A 156 22.37 6.98 -1.02
N ILE A 157 22.27 7.59 -2.22
CA ILE A 157 21.75 6.84 -3.37
C ILE A 157 22.93 6.35 -4.23
N ASP A 158 23.56 5.25 -3.78
CA ASP A 158 24.46 4.47 -4.62
C ASP A 158 23.65 3.81 -5.74
N PHE A 159 23.67 4.42 -6.93
CA PHE A 159 23.02 3.90 -8.13
C PHE A 159 23.74 2.69 -8.74
N GLY A 160 24.76 2.12 -8.10
CA GLY A 160 25.31 0.80 -8.45
C GLY A 160 25.72 0.64 -9.91
N TYR A 161 26.04 1.75 -10.60
CA TYR A 161 26.57 1.70 -11.96
C TYR A 161 28.06 1.38 -11.87
N ASN A 162 28.37 0.09 -11.81
CA ASN A 162 29.67 -0.39 -12.25
C ASN A 162 29.71 -0.22 -13.77
N GLY A 163 30.22 0.92 -14.23
CA GLY A 163 30.64 1.09 -15.60
C GLY A 163 31.80 0.13 -15.86
N GLU A 164 31.51 -1.05 -16.38
CA GLU A 164 32.51 -1.89 -17.04
C GLU A 164 32.65 -1.38 -18.49
N GLU A 165 33.81 -0.76 -18.75
CA GLU A 165 34.38 -0.58 -20.10
C GLU A 165 34.89 -1.92 -20.67
#